data_AF-A0A9P0LI80-F1
#
_entry.id   AF-A0A9P0LI80-F1
#
_cell.length_a   1.000
_cell.length_b   1.000
_cell.length_c   1.000
_cell.angle_alpha   90.00
_cell.angle_beta   90.00
_cell.angle_gamma   90.00
#
_symmetry.space_group_name_H-M   'P 1'
#
loop_
_entity.id
_entity.type
_entity.pdbx_description
1 polymer ?
#
loop_
_entity_poly.entity_id
_entity_poly.type
_entity_poly.pdbx_seq_one_letter_code
_entity_poly.pdbx_strand_id
1 'polypeptide(L)' 'MPKVKYYDKSNIDRAVQDVINKVESYRSAELKYGVPKSTIEFKIKHPDHKNTCGPSPVLNEEEEMILVK' A
#
# COMPACT_ATOMS: atom_id res chain seq x y z
N MET A 1 -6.14 15.29 -13.90
CA MET A 1 -5.48 14.08 -13.37
C MET A 1 -5.86 13.91 -11.91
N PRO A 2 -6.19 12.69 -11.44
CA PRO A 2 -6.44 12.45 -10.02
C PRO A 2 -5.18 12.77 -9.21
N LYS A 3 -5.35 13.52 -8.11
CA LYS A 3 -4.23 13.86 -7.21
C LYS A 3 -3.96 12.66 -6.30
N VAL A 4 -2.77 12.06 -6.41
CA VAL A 4 -2.33 11.00 -5.51
C VAL A 4 -2.08 11.62 -4.14
N LYS A 5 -2.82 11.19 -3.13
CA LYS A 5 -2.52 11.54 -1.74
C LYS A 5 -1.39 10.66 -1.26
N TYR A 6 -0.35 11.29 -0.75
CA TYR A 6 0.74 10.58 -0.08
C TYR A 6 0.31 10.28 1.35
N TYR A 7 0.32 9.00 1.71
CA TYR A 7 0.13 8.54 3.09
C TYR A 7 1.46 8.01 3.59
N ASP A 8 1.70 8.18 4.89
CA ASP A 8 2.89 7.59 5.49
C ASP A 8 2.80 6.06 5.42
N LYS A 9 3.88 5.42 4.95
CA LYS A 9 3.96 3.97 4.79
C LYS A 9 3.75 3.28 6.14
N SER A 10 4.32 3.86 7.20
CA SER A 10 4.19 3.33 8.56
C SER A 10 2.73 3.24 9.03
N ASN A 11 1.92 4.24 8.70
CA ASN A 11 0.50 4.30 9.06
C ASN A 11 -0.33 3.34 8.22
N ILE A 12 0.01 3.15 6.94
CA ILE A 12 -0.64 2.15 6.09
C ILE A 12 -0.40 0.74 6.66
N ASP A 13 0.85 0.41 7.00
CA ASP A 13 1.21 -0.92 7.48
C ASP A 13 0.56 -1.22 8.83
N ARG A 14 0.52 -0.25 9.75
CA ARG A 14 -0.19 -0.37 11.03
C ARG A 14 -1.69 -0.55 10.85
N ALA A 15 -2.32 0.24 9.97
CA ALA A 15 -3.74 0.13 9.68
C ALA A 15 -4.11 -1.25 9.11
N VAL A 16 -3.28 -1.76 8.21
CA VAL A 16 -3.45 -3.10 7.60
C VAL A 16 -3.31 -4.19 8.66
N GLN A 17 -2.28 -4.11 9.51
CA GLN A 17 -2.08 -5.08 10.60
C GLN A 17 -3.24 -5.09 11.61
N ASP A 18 -3.71 -3.92 12.05
CA ASP A 18 -4.83 -3.82 13.00
C ASP A 18 -6.12 -4.43 12.44
N VAL A 19 -6.37 -4.24 11.13
CA VAL A 19 -7.55 -4.81 10.44
C VAL A 19 -7.40 -6.33 10.25
N ILE A 20 -6.21 -6.82 9.89
CA ILE A 20 -5.94 -8.26 9.74
C ILE A 20 -6.10 -8.97 11.09
N ASN A 21 -5.57 -8.38 12.17
CA ASN A 21 -5.67 -8.90 13.52
C ASN A 21 -7.07 -8.75 14.14
N LYS A 22 -8.03 -8.18 13.40
CA LYS A 22 -9.41 -7.89 13.84
C LYS A 22 -9.48 -7.04 15.11
N VAL A 23 -8.45 -6.23 15.37
CA VAL A 23 -8.42 -5.28 16.49
C VAL A 23 -9.33 -4.10 16.17
N GLU A 24 -9.30 -3.64 14.93
CA GLU A 24 -10.06 -2.48 14.46
C GLU A 24 -10.93 -2.84 13.25
N SER A 25 -12.07 -2.17 13.12
CA SER A 25 -12.87 -2.20 11.87
C SER A 25 -12.22 -1.31 10.81
N TYR A 26 -12.51 -1.56 9.52
CA TYR A 26 -12.04 -0.71 8.42
C TYR A 26 -12.32 0.79 8.65
N ARG A 27 -13.50 1.11 9.21
CA ARG A 27 -13.92 2.49 9.47
C ARG A 27 -13.17 3.10 10.66
N SER A 28 -12.90 2.30 11.68
CA SER A 28 -12.11 2.73 12.83
C SER A 28 -10.66 2.98 12.46
N ALA A 29 -10.06 2.06 11.67
CA ALA A 29 -8.70 2.21 11.16
C ALA A 29 -8.54 3.45 10.27
N GLU A 30 -9.53 3.75 9.43
CA GLU A 30 -9.53 4.95 8.60
C GLU A 30 -9.48 6.24 9.42
N LEU A 31 -10.29 6.35 10.48
CA LEU A 31 -10.28 7.51 11.37
C LEU A 31 -9.00 7.62 12.19
N LYS A 32 -8.47 6.49 12.65
CA LYS A 32 -7.29 6.42 13.53
C LYS A 32 -5.99 6.73 12.80
N TYR A 33 -5.83 6.20 11.59
CA TYR A 33 -4.58 6.31 10.81
C TYR A 33 -4.66 7.32 9.67
N GLY A 34 -5.85 7.86 9.37
CA GLY A 34 -6.06 8.80 8.26
C GLY A 34 -5.90 8.17 6.87
N VAL A 35 -5.94 6.84 6.79
CA VAL A 35 -5.80 6.08 5.54
C VAL A 35 -7.17 5.62 5.07
N PRO A 36 -7.59 5.94 3.82
CA PRO A 36 -8.89 5.54 3.32
C PRO A 36 -9.10 4.03 3.35
N LYS A 37 -10.33 3.61 3.64
CA LYS A 37 -10.73 2.20 3.62
C LYS A 37 -10.31 1.48 2.34
N SER A 38 -10.49 2.11 1.18
CA SER A 38 -10.14 1.51 -0.12
C SER A 38 -8.64 1.21 -0.25
N THR A 39 -7.79 2.05 0.33
CA THR A 39 -6.34 1.84 0.37
C THR A 39 -5.98 0.65 1.26
N ILE A 40 -6.63 0.53 2.42
CA ILE A 40 -6.44 -0.60 3.34
C ILE A 40 -6.89 -1.91 2.67
N GLU A 41 -8.08 -1.94 2.07
CA GLU A 41 -8.61 -3.10 1.36
C GLU A 41 -7.71 -3.52 0.19
N PHE A 42 -7.21 -2.56 -0.59
CA PHE A 42 -6.30 -2.84 -1.70
C PHE A 42 -5.01 -3.49 -1.20
N LYS A 43 -4.42 -2.96 -0.11
CA LYS A 43 -3.16 -3.46 0.43
C LYS A 43 -3.30 -4.84 1.06
N ILE A 44 -4.45 -5.15 1.65
CA ILE A 44 -4.75 -6.51 2.14
C ILE A 44 -4.86 -7.51 0.97
N LYS A 45 -5.52 -7.11 -0.13
CA LYS A 45 -5.66 -7.98 -1.32
C LYS A 45 -4.36 -8.14 -2.11
N HIS A 46 -3.52 -7.11 -2.09
CA HIS A 46 -2.28 -7.03 -2.87
C HIS A 46 -1.11 -6.53 -2.00
N PRO A 47 -0.58 -7.37 -1.09
CA PRO A 47 0.46 -6.98 -0.15
C PRO A 47 1.76 -6.53 -0.85
N ASP A 48 2.15 -7.23 -1.92
CA ASP A 48 3.40 -6.97 -2.64
C ASP A 48 3.28 -5.88 -3.71
N HIS A 49 2.08 -5.32 -3.91
CA HIS A 49 1.86 -4.35 -4.96
C HIS A 49 2.48 -2.99 -4.60
N LYS A 50 3.34 -2.50 -5.49
CA LYS A 50 3.97 -1.17 -5.37
C LYS A 50 2.90 -0.08 -5.38
N ASN A 51 3.14 1.04 -4.70
CA ASN A 51 2.20 2.17 -4.70
C ASN A 51 2.30 3.02 -6.00
N THR A 52 2.72 2.42 -7.12
CA THR A 52 2.96 3.09 -8.40
C THR A 52 1.77 2.89 -9.35
N CYS A 53 1.47 3.90 -10.16
CA CYS A 53 0.51 3.78 -11.24
C CYS A 53 1.18 3.18 -12.48
N GLY A 54 1.09 1.86 -12.62
CA GLY A 54 1.65 1.12 -13.75
C GLY A 54 3.12 0.74 -13.58
N PRO A 55 3.66 -0.01 -14.56
CA PRO A 55 5.09 -0.32 -14.60
C PRO A 55 5.89 0.95 -14.80
N SER A 56 7.01 1.06 -14.09
CA SER A 56 8.00 2.09 -14.39
C SER A 56 8.51 1.87 -15.82
N PRO A 57 8.65 2.93 -16.65
CA PRO A 57 9.27 2.81 -17.97
C PRO A 57 10.72 2.34 -17.91
N VAL A 58 11.36 2.48 -16.73
CA VAL A 58 12.76 2.12 -16.46
C VAL A 58 12.77 1.10 -15.33
N LEU A 59 13.48 -0.01 -15.52
CA LEU A 59 13.63 -1.04 -14.49
C LEU A 59 14.48 -0.49 -13.33
N ASN A 60 14.17 -0.93 -12.12
CA ASN A 60 15.06 -0.66 -10.98
C ASN A 60 16.28 -1.60 -11.01
N GLU A 61 17.38 -1.23 -10.36
CA GLU A 61 18.62 -2.03 -10.29
C GLU A 61 18.37 -3.50 -9.89
N GLU A 62 17.48 -3.73 -8.93
CA GLU A 62 17.05 -5.08 -8.50
C GLU A 62 16.34 -5.86 -9.61
N GLU A 63 15.50 -5.18 -10.40
CA GLU A 63 14.75 -5.79 -11.51
C GLU A 63 15.66 -6.08 -12.70
N GLU A 64 16.65 -5.21 -12.95
CA GLU A 64 17.68 -5.43 -13.97
C GLU A 64 18.54 -6.65 -13.64
N MET A 65 18.99 -6.79 -12.39
CA MET A 65 19.82 -7.92 -11.97
C MET A 65 19.18 -9.30 -12.19
N ILE A 66 17.85 -9.40 -12.12
CA ILE A 66 17.12 -10.65 -12.36
C ILE A 66 17.24 -11.10 -13.83
N LEU A 67 17.37 -10.14 -14.76
CA LEU A 67 17.43 -10.39 -16.20
C LEU A 67 18.84 -10.71 -16.71
N VAL A 68 19.89 -10.38 -15.95
CA VAL A 68 21.31 -10.65 -16.31
C VAL A 68 21.71 -12.09 -15.93
N LYS A 69 20.93 -13.09 -16.37
CA LYS A 69 21.27 -14.52 -16.23
C LYS A 69 21.87 -15.09 -17.50
#